data_AF-A0A2E3W2N0-F1
#
_entry.id   AF-A0A2E3W2N0-F1
#
_cell.length_a   1.000
_cell.length_b   1.000
_cell.length_c   1.000
_cell.angle_alpha   90.00
_cell.angle_beta   90.00
_cell.angle_gamma   90.00
#
_symmetry.space_group_name_H-M   'P 1'
#
loop_
_entity.id
_entity.type
_entity.pdbx_description
1 polymer ?
#
loop_
_entity_poly.entity_id
_entity_poly.type
_entity_poly.pdbx_seq_one_letter_code
_entity_poly.pdbx_strand_id
1 'polypeptide(L)'
;MKTAIILTFVFSLFNSALGASITVPPFEMEFLLQKDYEVKGQIELACRYEKFVISDSAEYEMFNGPEKKLKFEYVQEGEFNRVKLVNDKKLYFEYDKLFKWNKECRASFEVVFSSSKYALGHGYKPSKAVSFKLWKGMYDYQEGDQLYDLDKLKKYLSNTTYSFSESQINDNYLSIRIFQDGNEADTSPWVESAYINPKTGKPFPPTM
;
A
#
# COMPACT_ATOMS: atom_id res chain seq x y z
N MET A 1 53.82 -23.14 -24.17
CA MET A 1 52.72 -23.01 -23.18
C MET A 1 52.50 -21.54 -22.84
N LYS A 2 51.79 -20.76 -23.66
CA LYS A 2 51.49 -19.34 -23.39
C LYS A 2 50.21 -18.89 -24.13
N THR A 3 49.06 -19.50 -23.86
CA THR A 3 47.78 -19.01 -24.43
C THR A 3 46.53 -19.54 -23.71
N ALA A 4 46.50 -19.54 -22.37
CA ALA A 4 45.34 -20.08 -21.64
C ALA A 4 44.95 -19.33 -20.36
N ILE A 5 45.15 -18.01 -20.30
CA ILE A 5 44.79 -17.21 -19.10
C ILE A 5 43.81 -16.07 -19.42
N ILE A 6 43.53 -15.75 -20.69
CA ILE A 6 42.68 -14.60 -21.04
C ILE A 6 41.18 -14.95 -21.09
N LEU A 7 40.79 -16.23 -21.15
CA LEU A 7 39.37 -16.61 -21.29
C LEU A 7 38.59 -16.64 -19.95
N THR A 8 39.26 -16.67 -18.81
CA THR A 8 38.60 -16.81 -17.50
C THR A 8 38.11 -15.48 -16.92
N PHE A 9 38.67 -14.35 -17.33
CA PHE A 9 38.25 -13.02 -16.87
C PHE A 9 37.01 -12.48 -17.59
N VAL A 10 36.66 -13.05 -18.74
CA VAL A 10 35.51 -12.63 -19.55
C VAL A 10 34.21 -13.26 -19.03
N PHE A 11 34.26 -14.45 -18.42
CA PHE A 11 33.07 -15.11 -17.87
C PHE A 11 32.61 -14.57 -16.50
N SER A 12 33.49 -13.90 -15.73
CA SER A 12 33.09 -13.27 -14.46
C SER A 12 32.30 -11.96 -14.62
N LEU A 13 32.27 -11.38 -15.82
CA LEU A 13 31.52 -10.14 -16.11
C LEU A 13 30.07 -10.39 -16.54
N PHE A 14 29.69 -11.63 -16.87
CA PHE A 14 28.34 -11.94 -17.36
C PHE A 14 27.34 -12.34 -16.28
N ASN A 15 27.76 -12.63 -15.05
CA ASN A 15 26.83 -12.90 -13.95
C ASN A 15 26.14 -11.63 -13.40
N SER A 16 26.65 -10.44 -13.76
CA SER A 16 26.08 -9.14 -13.40
C SER A 16 24.98 -8.63 -14.35
N ALA A 17 24.57 -9.45 -15.34
CA ALA A 17 23.56 -9.10 -16.34
C ALA A 17 22.16 -9.64 -16.02
N LEU A 18 21.88 -10.01 -14.77
CA LEU A 18 20.54 -10.43 -14.37
C LEU A 18 19.64 -9.20 -14.22
N GLY A 19 18.43 -9.28 -14.78
CA GLY A 19 17.36 -8.33 -14.53
C GLY A 19 16.98 -8.32 -13.04
N ALA A 20 16.21 -7.32 -12.64
CA ALA A 20 15.43 -7.44 -11.42
C ALA A 20 13.97 -7.37 -11.82
N SER A 21 13.19 -8.27 -11.27
CA SER A 21 11.76 -8.33 -11.51
C SER A 21 11.02 -8.51 -10.19
N ILE A 22 9.77 -8.07 -10.18
CA ILE A 22 8.83 -8.34 -9.10
C ILE A 22 7.57 -8.95 -9.69
N THR A 23 7.19 -10.09 -9.13
CA THR A 23 5.94 -10.78 -9.43
C THR A 23 5.01 -10.69 -8.23
N VAL A 24 3.78 -10.24 -8.44
CA VAL A 24 2.69 -10.41 -7.47
C VAL A 24 1.76 -11.51 -8.00
N PRO A 25 1.64 -12.66 -7.29
CA PRO A 25 0.72 -13.71 -7.72
C PRO A 25 -0.74 -13.25 -7.54
N PRO A 26 -1.70 -13.88 -8.25
CA PRO A 26 -3.12 -13.68 -7.96
C PRO A 26 -3.43 -13.98 -6.50
N PHE A 27 -4.37 -13.25 -5.92
CA PHE A 27 -4.77 -13.44 -4.53
C PHE A 27 -6.21 -13.02 -4.29
N GLU A 28 -6.74 -13.58 -3.21
CA GLU A 28 -8.05 -13.30 -2.67
C GLU A 28 -7.94 -13.24 -1.15
N MET A 29 -8.51 -12.20 -0.54
CA MET A 29 -8.53 -12.01 0.91
C MET A 29 -9.90 -11.51 1.33
N GLU A 30 -10.35 -11.92 2.52
CA GLU A 30 -11.61 -11.47 3.11
C GLU A 30 -11.36 -10.86 4.48
N PHE A 31 -12.06 -9.77 4.78
CA PHE A 31 -12.09 -9.15 6.11
C PHE A 31 -13.45 -8.54 6.39
N LEU A 32 -13.71 -8.22 7.65
CA LEU A 32 -14.91 -7.51 8.07
C LEU A 32 -14.61 -6.02 8.18
N LEU A 33 -15.49 -5.18 7.63
CA LEU A 33 -15.42 -3.73 7.71
C LEU A 33 -16.71 -3.19 8.31
N GLN A 34 -16.63 -2.41 9.38
CA GLN A 34 -17.81 -1.79 9.99
C GLN A 34 -18.62 -1.02 8.94
N LYS A 35 -19.95 -1.09 9.05
CA LYS A 35 -20.86 -0.35 8.17
C LYS A 35 -20.52 1.13 8.12
N ASP A 36 -20.89 1.77 7.01
CA ASP A 36 -20.66 3.20 6.76
C ASP A 36 -19.19 3.61 6.54
N TYR A 37 -18.35 2.62 6.25
CA TYR A 37 -17.01 2.79 5.72
C TYR A 37 -16.85 2.04 4.41
N GLU A 38 -16.08 2.63 3.51
CA GLU A 38 -15.63 2.06 2.25
C GLU A 38 -14.14 1.83 2.31
N VAL A 39 -13.66 0.86 1.54
CA VAL A 39 -12.26 0.62 1.28
C VAL A 39 -11.97 0.74 -0.21
N LYS A 40 -10.85 1.37 -0.53
CA LYS A 40 -10.27 1.46 -1.87
C LYS A 40 -8.79 1.15 -1.75
N GLY A 41 -8.18 0.75 -2.86
CA GLY A 41 -6.76 0.45 -2.83
C GLY A 41 -6.17 0.18 -4.19
N GLN A 42 -4.84 0.11 -4.19
CA GLN A 42 -4.03 -0.03 -5.39
C GLN A 42 -2.70 -0.70 -5.08
N ILE A 43 -2.12 -1.31 -6.10
CA ILE A 43 -0.77 -1.88 -6.11
C ILE A 43 0.09 -1.05 -7.06
N GLU A 44 1.22 -0.58 -6.55
CA GLU A 44 2.30 0.01 -7.35
C GLU A 44 3.48 -0.96 -7.38
N LEU A 45 3.96 -1.29 -8.58
CA LEU A 45 5.22 -2.02 -8.76
C LEU A 45 6.31 -1.02 -9.12
N ALA A 46 7.49 -1.16 -8.55
CA ALA A 46 8.62 -0.31 -8.90
C ALA A 46 9.93 -1.07 -8.81
N CYS A 47 10.89 -0.69 -9.65
CA CYS A 47 12.27 -1.13 -9.54
C CYS A 47 13.17 0.09 -9.41
N ARG A 48 14.29 -0.05 -8.71
CA ARG A 48 15.35 0.95 -8.63
C ARG A 48 16.70 0.32 -8.91
N TYR A 49 17.65 1.15 -9.29
CA TYR A 49 19.05 0.76 -9.41
C TYR A 49 19.94 1.83 -8.79
N GLU A 50 21.12 1.45 -8.35
CA GLU A 50 22.12 2.41 -7.87
C GLU A 50 22.85 3.08 -9.05
N LYS A 51 22.83 4.41 -9.06
CA LYS A 51 23.58 5.24 -9.99
C LYS A 51 25.06 5.18 -9.62
N PHE A 52 25.91 5.13 -10.63
CA PHE A 52 27.33 5.35 -10.40
C PHE A 52 27.56 6.82 -10.06
N VAL A 53 27.97 7.10 -8.81
CA VAL A 53 28.34 8.43 -8.33
C VAL A 53 29.73 8.36 -7.72
N ILE A 54 30.58 9.34 -8.04
CA ILE A 54 31.92 9.46 -7.43
C ILE A 54 31.77 10.24 -6.12
N SER A 55 31.08 9.64 -5.15
CA SER A 55 30.76 10.21 -3.83
C SER A 55 30.50 9.09 -2.83
N ASP A 56 30.64 9.35 -1.54
CA ASP A 56 30.40 8.38 -0.45
C ASP A 56 28.90 8.12 -0.19
N SER A 57 28.00 8.56 -1.07
CA SER A 57 26.55 8.40 -0.93
C SER A 57 25.97 7.62 -2.10
N ALA A 58 25.15 6.61 -1.79
CA ALA A 58 24.39 5.85 -2.78
C ALA A 58 23.23 6.71 -3.32
N GLU A 59 23.15 6.86 -4.64
CA GLU A 59 22.00 7.48 -5.32
C GLU A 59 21.25 6.43 -6.13
N TYR A 60 19.91 6.51 -6.17
CA TYR A 60 19.08 5.55 -6.89
C TYR A 60 18.26 6.21 -7.99
N GLU A 61 18.04 5.50 -9.10
CA GLU A 61 17.03 5.85 -10.10
C GLU A 61 15.85 4.90 -10.00
N MET A 62 14.63 5.45 -9.94
CA MET A 62 13.39 4.67 -9.80
C MET A 62 12.62 4.58 -11.12
N PHE A 63 12.04 3.41 -11.37
CA PHE A 63 11.15 3.12 -12.49
C PHE A 63 9.88 2.53 -11.92
N ASN A 64 8.78 3.25 -12.11
CA ASN A 64 7.48 2.79 -11.67
C ASN A 64 6.81 2.03 -12.81
N GLY A 65 6.31 0.85 -12.48
CA GLY A 65 5.39 0.10 -13.32
C GLY A 65 3.99 0.71 -13.32
N PRO A 66 3.06 0.11 -14.06
CA PRO A 66 1.68 0.57 -14.08
C PRO A 66 1.02 0.36 -12.72
N GLU A 67 0.36 1.40 -12.22
CA GLU A 67 -0.50 1.32 -11.04
C GLU A 67 -1.73 0.47 -11.34
N LYS A 68 -2.05 -0.46 -10.44
CA LYS A 68 -3.20 -1.35 -10.56
C LYS A 68 -4.18 -1.14 -9.43
N LYS A 69 -5.36 -0.61 -9.75
CA LYS A 69 -6.48 -0.53 -8.79
C LYS A 69 -6.93 -1.94 -8.38
N LEU A 70 -7.11 -2.11 -7.07
CA LEU A 70 -7.62 -3.33 -6.47
C LEU A 70 -9.15 -3.37 -6.54
N LYS A 71 -9.71 -4.58 -6.67
CA LYS A 71 -11.16 -4.80 -6.67
C LYS A 71 -11.61 -5.19 -5.27
N PHE A 72 -12.64 -4.51 -4.77
CA PHE A 72 -13.29 -4.81 -3.50
C PHE A 72 -14.77 -5.12 -3.75
N GLU A 73 -15.23 -6.26 -3.26
CA GLU A 73 -16.63 -6.69 -3.32
C GLU A 73 -17.19 -6.70 -1.90
N TYR A 74 -18.43 -6.23 -1.73
CA TYR A 74 -19.06 -6.04 -0.43
C TYR A 74 -20.27 -6.96 -0.29
N VAL A 75 -20.36 -7.66 0.82
CA VAL A 75 -21.54 -8.41 1.26
C VAL A 75 -21.97 -7.85 2.61
N GLN A 76 -23.19 -7.33 2.70
CA GLN A 76 -23.70 -6.75 3.95
C GLN A 76 -24.02 -7.84 4.97
N GLU A 77 -23.47 -7.73 6.18
CA GLU A 77 -23.61 -8.69 7.29
C GLU A 77 -23.91 -7.95 8.61
N GLY A 78 -25.08 -7.31 8.70
CA GLY A 78 -25.51 -6.59 9.91
C GLY A 78 -24.73 -5.29 10.15
N GLU A 79 -24.00 -5.22 11.26
CA GLU A 79 -23.17 -4.05 11.63
C GLU A 79 -21.84 -3.98 10.87
N PHE A 80 -21.48 -5.06 10.17
CA PHE A 80 -20.26 -5.18 9.38
C PHE A 80 -20.60 -5.58 7.94
N ASN A 81 -19.71 -5.25 7.02
CA ASN A 81 -19.68 -5.76 5.66
C ASN A 81 -18.53 -6.76 5.56
N ARG A 82 -18.78 -7.94 5.03
CA ARG A 82 -17.71 -8.81 4.54
C ARG A 82 -17.18 -8.20 3.26
N VAL A 83 -15.89 -7.87 3.26
CA VAL A 83 -15.21 -7.28 2.11
C VAL A 83 -14.26 -8.31 1.54
N LYS A 84 -14.43 -8.58 0.25
CA LYS A 84 -13.59 -9.48 -0.52
C LYS A 84 -12.67 -8.67 -1.44
N LEU A 85 -11.37 -8.72 -1.16
CA LEU A 85 -10.31 -8.11 -1.95
C LEU A 85 -9.79 -9.12 -2.96
N VAL A 86 -9.87 -8.80 -4.25
CA VAL A 86 -9.48 -9.70 -5.34
C VAL A 86 -8.45 -9.05 -6.26
N ASN A 87 -7.37 -9.79 -6.53
CA ASN A 87 -6.49 -9.60 -7.68
C ASN A 87 -6.44 -10.90 -8.48
N ASP A 88 -7.17 -10.94 -9.59
CA ASP A 88 -7.34 -12.12 -10.43
C ASP A 88 -6.16 -12.39 -11.38
N LYS A 89 -5.25 -11.41 -11.52
CA LYS A 89 -4.15 -11.47 -12.49
C LYS A 89 -2.79 -11.47 -11.79
N LYS A 90 -1.89 -12.29 -12.31
CA LYS A 90 -0.46 -12.18 -12.00
C LYS A 90 0.01 -10.79 -12.47
N LEU A 91 0.58 -10.02 -11.58
CA LEU A 91 1.24 -8.77 -11.93
C LEU A 91 2.74 -9.03 -12.03
N TYR A 92 3.37 -8.47 -13.06
CA TYR A 92 4.78 -8.63 -13.33
C TYR A 92 5.35 -7.29 -13.75
N PHE A 93 6.47 -6.92 -13.16
CA PHE A 93 7.25 -5.77 -13.59
C PHE A 93 8.73 -6.15 -13.56
N GLU A 94 9.41 -5.85 -14.65
CA GLU A 94 10.83 -6.14 -14.82
C GLU A 94 11.53 -4.88 -15.33
N TYR A 95 12.74 -4.68 -14.85
CA TYR A 95 13.65 -3.72 -15.43
C TYR A 95 14.70 -4.43 -16.30
N ASP A 96 14.47 -4.40 -17.62
CA ASP A 96 15.20 -5.15 -18.65
C ASP A 96 16.46 -4.44 -19.18
N LYS A 97 16.80 -3.24 -18.67
CA LYS A 97 17.96 -2.51 -19.20
C LYS A 97 19.29 -3.19 -18.84
N LEU A 98 20.16 -3.23 -19.84
CA LEU A 98 21.38 -4.05 -19.94
C LEU A 98 22.49 -3.78 -18.92
N PHE A 99 22.37 -2.83 -17.99
CA PHE A 99 23.40 -2.63 -16.95
C PHE A 99 22.84 -1.83 -15.77
N LYS A 100 23.17 -2.27 -14.54
CA LYS A 100 23.59 -1.48 -13.35
C LYS A 100 23.54 -2.38 -12.09
N TRP A 101 24.52 -2.21 -11.20
CA TRP A 101 24.64 -2.96 -9.94
C TRP A 101 23.47 -2.65 -8.98
N ASN A 102 23.19 -3.55 -8.04
CA ASN A 102 22.20 -3.39 -6.97
C ASN A 102 20.80 -3.00 -7.50
N LYS A 103 20.30 -3.76 -8.49
CA LYS A 103 18.91 -3.62 -8.94
C LYS A 103 17.98 -4.25 -7.92
N GLU A 104 16.98 -3.48 -7.50
CA GLU A 104 16.01 -3.93 -6.52
C GLU A 104 14.60 -3.62 -7.01
N CYS A 105 13.65 -4.50 -6.74
CA CYS A 105 12.25 -4.26 -7.05
C CYS A 105 11.38 -4.35 -5.79
N ARG A 106 10.21 -3.71 -5.84
CA ARG A 106 9.20 -3.70 -4.78
C ARG A 106 7.79 -3.79 -5.37
N ALA A 107 6.88 -4.33 -4.58
CA ALA A 107 5.44 -4.09 -4.72
C ALA A 107 4.96 -3.34 -3.49
N SER A 108 4.17 -2.30 -3.69
CA SER A 108 3.61 -1.47 -2.63
C SER A 108 2.11 -1.42 -2.74
N PHE A 109 1.46 -1.66 -1.61
CA PHE A 109 0.02 -1.70 -1.51
C PHE A 109 -0.42 -0.47 -0.72
N GLU A 110 -1.41 0.21 -1.25
CA GLU A 110 -2.09 1.30 -0.58
C GLU A 110 -3.55 0.91 -0.41
N VAL A 111 -4.00 0.82 0.83
CA VAL A 111 -5.39 0.54 1.17
C VAL A 111 -5.93 1.67 2.04
N VAL A 112 -7.02 2.27 1.61
CA VAL A 112 -7.60 3.47 2.23
C VAL A 112 -9.02 3.14 2.65
N PHE A 113 -9.25 3.20 3.96
CA PHE A 113 -10.58 3.16 4.57
C PHE A 113 -11.14 4.58 4.61
N SER A 114 -12.36 4.81 4.16
CA SER A 114 -13.00 6.12 4.10
C SER A 114 -14.41 6.07 4.67
N SER A 115 -14.76 7.03 5.52
CA SER A 115 -16.12 7.16 6.03
C SER A 115 -17.07 7.62 4.93
N SER A 116 -18.24 6.98 4.81
CA SER A 116 -19.35 7.49 3.99
C SER A 116 -20.22 8.48 4.75
N LYS A 117 -20.06 8.59 6.08
CA LYS A 117 -20.85 9.47 6.96
C LYS A 117 -20.19 10.80 7.26
N TYR A 118 -18.86 10.82 7.41
CA TYR A 118 -18.17 11.97 7.97
C TYR A 118 -17.08 12.51 7.05
N ALA A 119 -17.13 13.80 6.82
CA ALA A 119 -16.07 14.61 6.23
C ALA A 119 -15.26 15.32 7.31
N LEU A 120 -14.07 15.79 6.95
CA LEU A 120 -13.23 16.61 7.83
C LEU A 120 -13.93 17.90 8.28
N GLY A 121 -14.80 18.47 7.44
CA GLY A 121 -15.72 19.55 7.78
C GLY A 121 -15.12 20.95 7.93
N HIS A 122 -13.78 21.09 7.99
CA HIS A 122 -13.10 22.38 8.09
C HIS A 122 -11.70 22.37 7.42
N GLY A 123 -11.11 23.55 7.19
CA GLY A 123 -9.80 23.72 6.56
C GLY A 123 -9.80 23.64 5.03
N TYR A 124 -8.70 23.18 4.45
CA TYR A 124 -8.49 23.17 2.99
C TYR A 124 -9.30 22.12 2.22
N LYS A 125 -9.84 21.09 2.91
CA LYS A 125 -10.60 19.98 2.28
C LYS A 125 -11.85 19.61 3.11
N PRO A 126 -12.80 20.53 3.28
CA PRO A 126 -13.93 20.35 4.21
C PRO A 126 -14.89 19.24 3.80
N SER A 127 -15.00 18.95 2.49
CA SER A 127 -15.85 17.87 1.95
C SER A 127 -15.15 16.52 1.85
N LYS A 128 -13.84 16.43 2.15
CA LYS A 128 -13.10 15.18 2.05
C LYS A 128 -13.56 14.24 3.16
N ALA A 129 -13.90 13.01 2.79
CA ALA A 129 -14.17 11.94 3.75
C ALA A 129 -13.03 11.76 4.74
N VAL A 130 -13.38 11.47 5.99
CA VAL A 130 -12.43 10.98 6.99
C VAL A 130 -11.83 9.67 6.47
N SER A 131 -10.51 9.59 6.38
CA SER A 131 -9.83 8.50 5.70
C SER A 131 -8.59 8.02 6.44
N PHE A 132 -8.39 6.70 6.52
CA PHE A 132 -7.26 6.05 7.17
C PHE A 132 -6.51 5.21 6.15
N LYS A 133 -5.20 5.42 6.02
CA LYS A 133 -4.36 4.72 5.03
C LYS A 133 -3.53 3.64 5.68
N LEU A 134 -3.75 2.39 5.30
CA LEU A 134 -2.86 1.27 5.60
C LEU A 134 -1.72 1.28 4.59
N TRP A 135 -0.50 1.48 5.11
CA TRP A 135 0.74 1.48 4.30
C TRP A 135 1.91 0.77 5.00
N LYS A 136 1.86 0.56 6.32
CA LYS A 136 2.96 -0.04 7.08
C LYS A 136 3.23 -1.49 6.64
N GLY A 137 4.51 -1.82 6.45
CA GLY A 137 4.97 -3.18 6.16
C GLY A 137 4.89 -3.63 4.69
N MET A 138 4.66 -2.70 3.76
CA MET A 138 4.43 -2.98 2.33
C MET A 138 5.46 -2.28 1.43
N TYR A 139 6.64 -1.96 1.95
CA TYR A 139 7.68 -1.22 1.23
C TYR A 139 9.07 -1.75 1.58
N ASP A 140 9.51 -2.81 0.90
CA ASP A 140 10.90 -3.25 0.97
C ASP A 140 11.40 -3.48 -0.45
N TYR A 141 12.46 -2.79 -0.83
CA TYR A 141 13.21 -3.09 -2.04
C TYR A 141 14.06 -4.33 -1.78
N GLN A 142 13.98 -5.30 -2.68
CA GLN A 142 14.74 -6.54 -2.60
C GLN A 142 15.50 -6.77 -3.91
N GLU A 143 16.76 -7.20 -3.80
CA GLU A 143 17.64 -7.42 -4.94
C GLU A 143 17.21 -8.63 -5.78
N GLY A 144 17.36 -8.54 -7.10
CA GLY A 144 17.11 -9.65 -8.02
C GLY A 144 15.64 -9.93 -8.33
N ASP A 145 15.34 -11.15 -8.77
CA ASP A 145 13.99 -11.59 -9.11
C ASP A 145 13.19 -11.98 -7.87
N GLN A 146 12.04 -11.34 -7.69
CA GLN A 146 11.26 -11.42 -6.46
C GLN A 146 9.84 -11.91 -6.72
N LEU A 147 9.38 -12.80 -5.85
CA LEU A 147 7.98 -13.15 -5.71
C LEU A 147 7.46 -12.47 -4.44
N TYR A 148 6.47 -11.59 -4.59
CA TYR A 148 5.91 -10.86 -3.46
C TYR A 148 5.28 -11.83 -2.45
N ASP A 149 5.72 -11.71 -1.20
CA ASP A 149 5.17 -12.45 -0.07
C ASP A 149 3.79 -11.89 0.32
N LEU A 150 2.75 -12.63 -0.07
CA LEU A 150 1.37 -12.29 0.26
C LEU A 150 1.07 -12.35 1.75
N ASP A 151 1.86 -13.05 2.57
CA ASP A 151 1.59 -13.15 4.00
C ASP A 151 1.79 -11.80 4.70
N LYS A 152 2.66 -10.92 4.15
CA LYS A 152 2.77 -9.51 4.56
C LYS A 152 1.44 -8.77 4.44
N LEU A 153 0.68 -9.02 3.38
CA LEU A 153 -0.63 -8.41 3.15
C LEU A 153 -1.73 -9.11 3.98
N LYS A 154 -1.70 -10.45 4.04
CA LYS A 154 -2.68 -11.24 4.79
C LYS A 154 -2.72 -10.87 6.26
N LYS A 155 -1.57 -10.55 6.88
CA LYS A 155 -1.49 -10.10 8.27
C LYS A 155 -2.45 -8.95 8.59
N TYR A 156 -2.67 -8.04 7.63
CA TYR A 156 -3.52 -6.87 7.84
C TYR A 156 -4.93 -7.04 7.29
N LEU A 157 -5.10 -7.79 6.19
CA LEU A 157 -6.35 -7.82 5.43
C LEU A 157 -7.04 -9.19 5.36
N SER A 158 -6.43 -10.28 5.86
CA SER A 158 -7.03 -11.61 5.77
C SER A 158 -7.56 -12.03 7.14
N ASN A 159 -8.85 -12.31 7.21
CA ASN A 159 -9.59 -12.72 8.40
C ASN A 159 -9.48 -11.70 9.55
N THR A 160 -9.35 -10.42 9.22
CA THR A 160 -9.28 -9.32 10.19
C THR A 160 -10.61 -8.58 10.26
N THR A 161 -10.81 -7.82 11.33
CA THR A 161 -12.00 -6.99 11.53
C THR A 161 -11.58 -5.54 11.75
N TYR A 162 -12.04 -4.66 10.86
CA TYR A 162 -11.87 -3.21 10.98
C TYR A 162 -13.12 -2.56 11.57
N SER A 163 -12.92 -1.87 12.70
CA SER A 163 -13.98 -1.14 13.41
C SER A 163 -13.54 0.29 13.71
N PHE A 164 -14.51 1.15 13.99
CA PHE A 164 -14.30 2.57 14.20
C PHE A 164 -15.05 3.05 15.45
N SER A 165 -14.34 3.76 16.32
CA SER A 165 -14.94 4.40 17.50
C SER A 165 -15.05 5.90 17.31
N GLU A 166 -16.17 6.46 17.74
CA GLU A 166 -16.47 7.88 17.69
C GLU A 166 -16.51 8.43 19.11
N SER A 167 -15.79 9.51 19.38
CA SER A 167 -15.80 10.18 20.69
C SER A 167 -15.73 11.68 20.53
N GLN A 168 -16.57 12.41 21.26
CA GLN A 168 -16.57 13.87 21.21
C GLN A 168 -15.35 14.42 21.94
N ILE A 169 -14.55 15.26 21.27
CA ILE A 169 -13.38 15.92 21.87
C ILE A 169 -13.83 17.19 22.61
N ASN A 170 -14.67 17.99 21.93
CA ASN A 170 -15.27 19.22 22.41
C ASN A 170 -16.54 19.51 21.59
N ASP A 171 -17.16 20.67 21.78
CA ASP A 171 -18.39 21.07 21.08
C ASP A 171 -18.24 21.17 19.54
N ASN A 172 -17.00 21.26 19.05
CA ASN A 172 -16.70 21.50 17.64
C ASN A 172 -16.14 20.28 16.90
N TYR A 173 -15.69 19.23 17.60
CA TYR A 173 -14.98 18.11 16.96
C TYR A 173 -15.37 16.73 17.49
N LEU A 174 -15.54 15.80 16.55
CA LEU A 174 -15.68 14.36 16.79
C LEU A 174 -14.37 13.65 16.43
N SER A 175 -13.75 12.95 17.38
CA SER A 175 -12.62 12.06 17.15
C SER A 175 -13.11 10.72 16.61
N ILE A 176 -12.49 10.25 15.53
CA ILE A 176 -12.77 8.96 14.91
C ILE A 176 -11.47 8.17 14.92
N ARG A 177 -11.47 7.00 15.56
CA ARG A 177 -10.31 6.09 15.64
C ARG A 177 -10.62 4.79 14.90
N ILE A 178 -9.62 4.23 14.24
CA ILE A 178 -9.72 2.95 13.54
C ILE A 178 -9.01 1.86 14.34
N PHE A 179 -9.66 0.69 14.42
CA PHE A 179 -9.14 -0.49 15.10
C PHE A 179 -9.11 -1.69 14.16
N GLN A 180 -8.07 -2.51 14.30
CA GLN A 180 -7.95 -3.82 13.69
C GLN A 180 -8.00 -4.87 14.80
N ASP A 181 -8.99 -5.77 14.74
CA ASP A 181 -9.19 -6.85 15.70
C ASP A 181 -9.24 -6.35 17.17
N GLY A 182 -9.84 -5.17 17.36
CA GLY A 182 -9.97 -4.49 18.66
C GLY A 182 -8.75 -3.69 19.13
N ASN A 183 -7.63 -3.74 18.41
CA ASN A 183 -6.42 -2.97 18.71
C ASN A 183 -6.27 -1.78 17.77
N GLU A 184 -5.45 -0.79 18.12
CA GLU A 184 -5.13 0.33 17.22
C GLU A 184 -4.63 -0.21 15.87
N ALA A 185 -5.26 0.21 14.78
CA ALA A 185 -4.87 -0.27 13.46
C ALA A 185 -3.55 0.36 13.01
N ASP A 186 -2.77 -0.38 12.23
CA ASP A 186 -1.50 0.08 11.65
C ASP A 186 -1.67 1.05 10.46
N THR A 187 -2.59 2.01 10.60
CA THR A 187 -2.87 3.04 9.60
C THR A 187 -2.21 4.38 9.94
N SER A 188 -2.07 5.21 8.92
CA SER A 188 -1.64 6.60 9.04
C SER A 188 -2.68 7.52 8.40
N PRO A 189 -3.34 8.40 9.18
CA PRO A 189 -3.35 8.40 10.64
C PRO A 189 -4.10 7.17 11.20
N TRP A 190 -4.02 6.95 12.52
CA TRP A 190 -4.86 6.00 13.27
C TRP A 190 -6.03 6.69 13.99
N VAL A 191 -6.02 8.03 14.04
CA VAL A 191 -7.09 8.89 14.55
C VAL A 191 -7.27 10.10 13.65
N GLU A 192 -8.53 10.44 13.36
CA GLU A 192 -8.92 11.63 12.61
C GLU A 192 -9.92 12.46 13.41
N SER A 193 -10.07 13.73 13.04
CA SER A 193 -11.06 14.64 13.64
C SER A 193 -12.02 15.16 12.58
N ALA A 194 -13.31 15.03 12.82
CA ALA A 194 -14.36 15.58 11.96
C ALA A 194 -14.99 16.81 12.64
N TYR A 195 -15.04 17.94 11.93
CA TYR A 195 -15.65 19.15 12.44
C TYR A 195 -17.19 19.04 12.47
N ILE A 196 -17.77 19.39 13.61
CA ILE A 196 -19.20 19.32 13.88
C ILE A 196 -19.90 20.53 13.25
N ASN A 197 -20.97 20.29 12.49
CA ASN A 197 -21.82 21.35 11.99
C ASN A 197 -22.63 21.95 13.15
N PRO A 198 -22.45 23.25 13.47
CA PRO A 198 -23.13 23.88 14.60
C PRO A 198 -24.65 23.95 14.45
N LYS A 199 -25.18 23.81 13.22
CA LYS A 199 -26.63 23.80 12.98
C LYS A 199 -27.28 22.46 13.29
N THR A 200 -26.56 21.36 13.11
CA THR A 200 -27.11 19.99 13.22
C THR A 200 -26.55 19.20 14.40
N GLY A 201 -25.46 19.68 15.02
CA GLY A 201 -24.75 18.97 16.07
C GLY A 201 -24.05 17.68 15.59
N LYS A 202 -23.90 17.50 14.27
CA LYS A 202 -23.27 16.32 13.65
C LYS A 202 -22.19 16.74 12.66
N PRO A 203 -21.15 15.92 12.40
CA PRO A 203 -20.18 16.23 11.37
C PRO A 203 -20.81 16.38 9.97
N PHE A 204 -20.14 17.14 9.10
CA PHE A 204 -20.55 17.25 7.70
C PHE A 204 -20.43 15.90 6.98
N PRO A 205 -21.34 15.56 6.05
CA PRO A 205 -21.16 14.40 5.19
C PRO A 205 -20.11 14.67 4.09
N PRO A 206 -19.41 13.63 3.59
CA PRO A 206 -18.56 13.75 2.42
C PRO A 206 -19.38 14.18 1.19
N THR A 207 -18.78 14.98 0.31
CA THR A 207 -19.37 15.28 -1.00
C THR A 207 -18.70 14.38 -2.03
N MET A 208 -19.51 13.65 -2.81
CA MET A 208 -19.03 12.80 -3.91
C MET A 208 -18.51 13.60 -5.09
#